data_AF-E1VKH6-F1
#
_entry.id   AF-E1VKH6-F1
#
_cell.length_a   1.000
_cell.length_b   1.000
_cell.length_c   1.000
_cell.angle_alpha   90.00
_cell.angle_beta   90.00
_cell.angle_gamma   90.00
#
_symmetry.space_group_name_H-M   'P 1'
#
loop_
_entity.id
_entity.type
_entity.pdbx_description
1 polymer ?
#
loop_
_entity_poly.entity_id
_entity_poly.type
_entity_poly.pdbx_seq_one_letter_code
_entity_poly.pdbx_strand_id
1 'polypeptide(L)'
;MAGVTEPAEQLRRGINAHLQILVSGSDMVYVLLFEWRSLRGSARREMIKLRDRYESLWAAMLKLLAEQGVIRKDMDLELLRLIGLGALNWVATWFREEGRYSLEDIGDFVWRMIRSAVLEEREQRIIS
;
A
#
# COMPACT_ATOMS: atom_id res chain seq x y z
N MET A 1 -11.04 25.01 10.99
CA MET A 1 -11.53 23.85 10.20
C MET A 1 -10.33 23.03 9.72
N ALA A 2 -9.66 22.32 10.63
CA ALA A 2 -8.44 21.57 10.32
C ALA A 2 -8.80 20.11 10.01
N GLY A 3 -9.07 19.83 8.73
CA GLY A 3 -9.46 18.50 8.25
C GLY A 3 -8.74 18.05 6.99
N VAL A 4 -7.71 18.78 6.55
CA VAL A 4 -6.84 18.33 5.45
C VAL A 4 -5.74 17.50 6.09
N THR A 5 -5.91 16.19 6.08
CA THR A 5 -4.86 15.26 6.51
C THR A 5 -3.67 15.44 5.58
N GLU A 6 -2.45 15.55 6.13
CA GLU A 6 -1.23 15.70 5.33
C GLU A 6 -1.18 14.58 4.26
N PRO A 7 -0.93 14.88 2.98
CA PRO A 7 -0.97 13.86 1.91
C PRO A 7 -0.13 12.61 2.19
N ALA A 8 1.00 12.77 2.89
CA ALA A 8 1.84 11.67 3.38
C ALA A 8 1.08 10.71 4.31
N GLU A 9 0.21 11.25 5.18
CA GLU A 9 -0.62 10.45 6.08
C GLU A 9 -1.72 9.67 5.34
N GLN A 10 -2.13 10.11 4.15
CA GLN A 10 -3.03 9.32 3.30
C GLN A 10 -2.37 8.00 2.88
N LEU A 11 -1.08 8.04 2.52
CA LEU A 11 -0.31 6.85 2.17
C LEU A 11 -0.13 5.93 3.39
N ARG A 12 0.21 6.49 4.56
CA ARG A 12 0.32 5.70 5.81
C ARG A 12 -0.98 4.99 6.16
N ARG A 13 -2.12 5.70 6.07
CA ARG A 13 -3.45 5.11 6.31
C ARG A 13 -3.80 4.04 5.28
N GLY A 14 -3.44 4.24 4.01
CA GLY A 14 -3.62 3.24 2.96
C GLY A 14 -2.87 1.94 3.26
N ILE A 15 -1.64 2.04 3.75
CA ILE A 15 -0.82 0.89 4.19
C ILE A 15 -1.52 0.15 5.33
N ASN A 16 -1.89 0.86 6.40
CA ASN A 16 -2.53 0.24 7.57
C ASN A 16 -3.87 -0.40 7.22
N ALA A 17 -4.69 0.25 6.39
CA ALA A 17 -5.96 -0.29 5.93
C ALA A 17 -5.77 -1.56 5.09
N HIS A 18 -4.76 -1.58 4.22
CA HIS A 18 -4.44 -2.78 3.44
C HIS A 18 -3.98 -3.93 4.32
N LEU A 19 -3.09 -3.70 5.29
CA LEU A 19 -2.67 -4.71 6.26
C LEU A 19 -3.87 -5.28 7.03
N GLN A 20 -4.81 -4.43 7.45
CA GLN A 20 -6.03 -4.88 8.13
C GLN A 20 -6.90 -5.78 7.24
N ILE A 21 -7.04 -5.45 5.95
CA ILE A 21 -7.78 -6.27 4.99
C ILE A 21 -7.09 -7.63 4.81
N LEU A 22 -5.76 -7.64 4.70
CA LEU A 22 -4.97 -8.86 4.51
C LEU A 22 -5.22 -9.90 5.60
N VAL A 23 -5.32 -9.44 6.85
CA VAL A 23 -5.41 -10.34 8.01
C VAL A 23 -6.82 -10.49 8.56
N SER A 24 -7.81 -9.88 7.91
CA SER A 24 -9.24 -9.96 8.31
C SER A 24 -9.86 -11.37 8.22
N GLY A 25 -9.08 -12.38 7.80
CA GLY A 25 -9.56 -13.75 7.65
C GLY A 25 -10.48 -13.98 6.45
N SER A 26 -10.48 -13.07 5.48
CA SER A 26 -11.30 -13.20 4.27
C SER A 26 -10.70 -14.22 3.30
N ASP A 27 -11.40 -15.34 3.09
CA ASP A 27 -11.07 -16.34 2.07
C ASP A 27 -10.88 -15.72 0.68
N MET A 28 -11.63 -14.66 0.36
CA MET A 28 -11.52 -13.94 -0.90
C MET A 28 -10.14 -13.29 -1.06
N VAL A 29 -9.58 -12.73 0.02
CA VAL A 29 -8.25 -12.11 0.00
C VAL A 29 -7.17 -13.18 -0.15
N TYR A 30 -7.30 -14.31 0.55
CA TYR A 30 -6.38 -15.43 0.37
C TYR A 30 -6.38 -15.95 -1.07
N VAL A 31 -7.58 -16.18 -1.64
CA VAL A 31 -7.71 -16.65 -3.03
C VAL A 31 -7.16 -15.63 -4.02
N LEU A 32 -7.37 -14.34 -3.78
CA LEU A 32 -6.84 -13.26 -4.61
C LEU A 32 -5.31 -13.25 -4.65
N LEU A 33 -4.65 -13.47 -3.53
CA LEU A 33 -3.20 -13.34 -3.42
C LEU A 33 -2.46 -14.60 -3.87
N PHE A 34 -2.95 -15.77 -3.48
CA PHE A 34 -2.20 -17.02 -3.60
C PHE A 34 -2.76 -17.97 -4.66
N GLU A 35 -4.08 -18.02 -4.84
CA GLU A 35 -4.74 -19.08 -5.63
C GLU A 35 -5.31 -18.62 -6.98
N TRP A 36 -5.41 -17.31 -7.27
CA TRP A 36 -6.11 -16.85 -8.47
C TRP A 36 -5.56 -17.44 -9.80
N ARG A 37 -4.29 -17.85 -9.82
CA ARG A 37 -3.64 -18.51 -10.96
C ARG A 37 -4.13 -19.95 -11.17
N SER A 38 -4.55 -20.64 -10.11
CA SER A 38 -5.12 -22.00 -10.17
C SER A 38 -6.58 -22.00 -10.63
N LEU A 39 -7.30 -20.88 -10.45
CA LEU A 39 -8.68 -20.72 -10.91
C LEU A 39 -8.85 -20.85 -12.43
N ARG A 40 -10.08 -21.17 -12.86
CA ARG A 40 -10.48 -21.31 -14.27
C ARG A 40 -11.81 -20.60 -14.54
N GLY A 41 -12.14 -20.43 -15.81
CA GLY A 41 -13.45 -19.95 -16.26
C GLY A 41 -13.84 -18.58 -15.70
N SER A 42 -15.10 -18.44 -15.27
CA SER A 42 -15.67 -17.21 -14.71
C SER A 42 -14.96 -16.78 -13.42
N ALA A 43 -14.66 -17.71 -12.52
CA ALA A 43 -13.99 -17.41 -11.25
C ALA A 43 -12.64 -16.69 -11.46
N ARG A 44 -11.81 -17.18 -12.39
CA ARG A 44 -10.54 -16.51 -12.71
C ARG A 44 -10.74 -15.08 -13.24
N ARG A 45 -11.75 -14.86 -14.09
CA ARG A 45 -12.03 -13.54 -14.66
C ARG A 45 -12.49 -12.55 -13.59
N GLU A 46 -13.34 -12.99 -12.67
CA GLU A 46 -13.80 -12.14 -11.57
C GLU A 46 -12.66 -11.80 -10.60
N MET A 47 -11.77 -12.76 -10.29
CA MET A 47 -10.60 -12.47 -9.45
C MET A 47 -9.62 -11.50 -10.11
N ILE A 48 -9.38 -11.62 -11.42
CA ILE A 48 -8.54 -10.65 -12.16
C ILE A 48 -9.16 -9.25 -12.11
N LYS A 49 -10.46 -9.12 -12.38
CA LYS A 49 -11.15 -7.82 -12.29
C LYS A 49 -11.04 -7.21 -10.90
N LEU A 50 -11.19 -8.00 -9.84
CA LEU A 50 -11.07 -7.54 -8.47
C LEU A 50 -9.65 -7.05 -8.16
N ARG A 51 -8.63 -7.83 -8.56
CA ARG A 51 -7.23 -7.45 -8.44
C ARG A 51 -6.94 -6.15 -9.17
N ASP A 52 -7.30 -6.06 -10.44
CA ASP A 52 -6.99 -4.92 -11.31
C ASP A 52 -7.68 -3.65 -10.80
N ARG A 53 -8.92 -3.77 -10.27
CA ARG A 53 -9.62 -2.66 -9.60
C ARG A 53 -8.85 -2.20 -8.36
N TYR A 54 -8.38 -3.13 -7.53
CA TYR A 54 -7.62 -2.80 -6.33
C TYR A 54 -6.28 -2.13 -6.66
N GLU A 55 -5.53 -2.69 -7.60
CA GLU A 55 -4.27 -2.11 -8.07
C GLU A 55 -4.47 -0.71 -8.68
N SER A 56 -5.59 -0.47 -9.37
CA SER A 56 -5.93 0.85 -9.92
C SER A 56 -6.16 1.90 -8.84
N LEU A 57 -6.74 1.54 -7.69
CA LEU A 57 -6.91 2.46 -6.56
C LEU A 57 -5.55 2.90 -6.00
N TRP A 58 -4.60 1.97 -5.88
CA TRP A 58 -3.23 2.29 -5.47
C TRP A 58 -2.51 3.17 -6.49
N ALA A 59 -2.63 2.86 -7.79
CA ALA A 59 -2.06 3.67 -8.85
C ALA A 59 -2.59 5.12 -8.81
N ALA A 60 -3.90 5.29 -8.63
CA ALA A 60 -4.53 6.61 -8.54
C ALA A 60 -4.04 7.40 -7.31
N MET A 61 -3.92 6.75 -6.16
CA MET A 61 -3.40 7.38 -4.94
C MET A 61 -1.95 7.83 -5.10
N LEU A 62 -1.07 6.96 -5.61
CA LEU A 62 0.34 7.32 -5.83
C LEU A 62 0.49 8.46 -6.85
N LYS A 63 -0.31 8.45 -7.92
CA LYS A 63 -0.33 9.53 -8.91
C LYS A 63 -0.74 10.86 -8.27
N LEU A 64 -1.81 10.88 -7.46
CA LEU A 64 -2.27 12.08 -6.78
C LEU A 64 -1.19 12.66 -5.86
N LEU A 65 -0.48 11.81 -5.12
CA LEU A 65 0.61 12.23 -4.24
C LEU A 65 1.81 12.77 -5.03
N ALA A 66 2.15 12.16 -6.16
CA ALA A 66 3.18 12.68 -7.05
C ALA A 66 2.80 14.06 -7.64
N GLU A 67 1.56 14.24 -8.08
CA GLU A 67 1.04 15.52 -8.60
C GLU A 67 1.07 16.64 -7.53
N GLN A 68 0.91 16.27 -6.25
CA GLN A 68 1.03 17.20 -5.12
C GLN A 68 2.47 17.49 -4.70
N GLY A 69 3.47 16.91 -5.38
CA GLY A 69 4.89 17.06 -5.06
C GLY A 69 5.28 16.37 -3.75
N VAL A 70 4.51 15.38 -3.31
CA VAL A 70 4.74 14.62 -2.07
C VAL A 70 5.71 13.48 -2.35
N ILE A 71 5.55 12.79 -3.48
CA ILE A 71 6.47 11.75 -3.94
C ILE A 71 7.59 12.39 -4.76
N ARG A 72 8.83 11.90 -4.58
CA ARG A 72 10.00 12.34 -5.36
C ARG A 72 9.79 12.16 -6.86
N LYS A 73 10.21 13.16 -7.63
CA LYS A 73 9.97 13.19 -9.09
C LYS A 73 10.72 12.10 -9.87
N ASP A 74 11.80 11.56 -9.31
CA ASP A 74 12.61 10.49 -9.90
C ASP A 74 12.04 9.09 -9.63
N MET A 75 10.92 8.97 -8.90
CA MET A 75 10.29 7.69 -8.59
C MET A 75 9.45 7.16 -9.74
N ASP A 76 9.71 5.91 -10.12
CA ASP A 76 8.81 5.13 -10.95
C ASP A 76 7.60 4.65 -10.13
N LEU A 77 6.43 5.26 -10.40
CA LEU A 77 5.20 4.97 -9.66
C LEU A 77 4.69 3.55 -9.89
N GLU A 78 4.97 2.94 -11.03
CA GLU A 78 4.56 1.58 -11.33
C GLU A 78 5.39 0.58 -10.52
N LEU A 79 6.71 0.74 -10.52
CA LEU A 79 7.61 -0.09 -9.71
C LEU A 79 7.33 0.09 -8.21
N LEU A 80 7.11 1.32 -7.75
CA LEU A 80 6.75 1.61 -6.36
C LEU A 80 5.46 0.87 -5.96
N ARG A 81 4.45 0.88 -6.84
CA ARG A 81 3.19 0.15 -6.61
C ARG A 81 3.39 -1.35 -6.55
N LEU A 82 4.11 -1.92 -7.52
CA LEU A 82 4.33 -3.38 -7.63
C LEU A 82 5.15 -3.91 -6.45
N ILE A 83 6.27 -3.26 -6.12
CA ILE A 83 7.14 -3.65 -5.01
C ILE A 83 6.43 -3.40 -3.68
N GLY A 84 5.78 -2.24 -3.52
CA GLY A 84 5.05 -1.89 -2.31
C GLY A 84 3.93 -2.88 -2.00
N LEU A 85 3.06 -3.17 -2.97
CA LEU A 85 2.01 -4.16 -2.80
C LEU A 85 2.56 -5.58 -2.59
N GLY A 86 3.63 -5.96 -3.30
CA GLY A 86 4.27 -7.26 -3.10
C GLY A 86 4.77 -7.44 -1.66
N ALA A 87 5.47 -6.44 -1.13
CA ALA A 87 5.98 -6.45 0.24
C ALA A 87 4.84 -6.51 1.28
N LEU A 88 3.78 -5.72 1.09
CA LEU A 88 2.63 -5.72 1.99
C LEU A 88 1.87 -7.05 1.94
N ASN A 89 1.60 -7.59 0.75
CA ASN A 89 0.92 -8.88 0.59
C ASN A 89 1.71 -10.02 1.25
N TRP A 90 3.05 -9.95 1.26
CA TRP A 90 3.89 -10.93 1.93
C TRP A 90 3.66 -11.00 3.44
N VAL A 91 3.19 -9.93 4.08
CA VAL A 91 2.83 -9.93 5.51
C VAL A 91 1.82 -11.04 5.83
N ALA A 92 0.88 -11.31 4.92
CA ALA A 92 -0.13 -12.35 5.09
C ALA A 92 0.45 -13.77 5.21
N THR A 93 1.70 -14.00 4.79
CA THR A 93 2.31 -15.35 4.84
C THR A 93 2.93 -15.68 6.19
N TRP A 94 3.17 -14.68 7.06
CA TRP A 94 3.90 -14.87 8.31
C TRP A 94 3.29 -14.16 9.52
N PHE A 95 2.37 -13.20 9.33
CA PHE A 95 1.70 -12.52 10.43
C PHE A 95 0.86 -13.50 11.27
N ARG A 96 0.88 -13.29 12.58
CA ARG A 96 0.07 -14.02 13.56
C ARG A 96 -0.43 -13.03 14.60
N GLU A 97 -1.71 -13.08 14.94
CA GLU A 97 -2.36 -12.13 15.87
C GLU A 97 -1.74 -12.19 17.28
N GLU A 98 -1.44 -13.40 17.77
CA GLU A 98 -0.74 -13.61 19.04
C GLU A 98 0.79 -13.60 18.90
N GLY A 99 1.29 -13.05 17.79
CA GLY A 99 2.71 -12.96 17.47
C GLY A 99 3.43 -11.84 18.20
N ARG A 100 4.72 -11.67 17.87
CA ARG A 100 5.57 -10.62 18.45
C ARG A 100 5.20 -9.20 18.00
N TYR A 101 4.62 -9.06 16.81
CA TYR A 101 4.39 -7.76 16.17
C TYR A 101 2.89 -7.58 15.91
N SER A 102 2.37 -6.43 16.29
CA SER A 102 1.02 -6.01 15.87
C SER A 102 1.02 -5.51 14.43
N LEU A 103 -0.17 -5.37 13.83
CA LEU A 103 -0.30 -4.74 12.50
C LEU A 103 0.15 -3.27 12.51
N GLU A 104 -0.05 -2.57 13.63
CA GLU A 104 0.38 -1.20 13.80
C GLU A 104 1.91 -1.11 13.78
N ASP A 105 2.60 -2.01 14.49
CA ASP A 105 4.07 -2.08 14.47
C ASP A 105 4.60 -2.28 13.04
N ILE A 106 3.98 -3.18 12.29
CA ILE A 106 4.37 -3.49 10.90
C ILE A 106 4.10 -2.27 10.00
N GLY A 107 2.91 -1.68 10.10
CA GLY A 107 2.51 -0.52 9.31
C GLY A 107 3.41 0.69 9.56
N ASP A 108 3.72 0.97 10.82
CA ASP A 108 4.62 2.07 11.20
C ASP A 108 6.06 1.81 10.77
N PHE A 109 6.53 0.56 10.83
CA PHE A 109 7.84 0.20 10.32
C PHE A 109 7.93 0.39 8.80
N VAL A 110 6.95 -0.12 8.05
CA VAL A 110 6.88 0.07 6.58
C VAL A 110 6.83 1.56 6.24
N TRP A 111 5.98 2.33 6.93
CA TRP A 111 5.89 3.77 6.75
C TRP A 111 7.23 4.47 6.95
N ARG A 112 7.94 4.12 8.03
CA ARG A 112 9.26 4.69 8.34
C ARG A 112 10.29 4.39 7.26
N MET A 113 10.27 3.18 6.70
CA MET A 113 11.18 2.79 5.62
C MET A 113 10.89 3.56 4.32
N ILE A 114 9.62 3.68 3.94
CA ILE A 114 9.27 4.31 2.68
C ILE A 114 9.27 5.84 2.74
N ARG A 115 8.96 6.46 3.89
CA ARG A 115 8.81 7.92 3.96
C ARG A 115 10.09 8.64 3.53
N SER A 116 11.26 8.15 3.95
CA SER A 116 12.54 8.76 3.58
C SER A 116 12.98 8.39 2.17
N ALA A 117 12.54 7.24 1.67
CA ALA A 117 12.88 6.75 0.34
C ALA A 117 11.93 7.22 -0.76
N VAL A 118 10.74 7.74 -0.43
CA VAL A 118 9.68 8.03 -1.40
C VAL A 118 9.26 9.49 -1.36
N LEU A 119 9.33 10.14 -0.20
CA LEU A 119 8.86 11.51 -0.06
C LEU A 119 9.93 12.51 -0.47
N GLU A 120 9.51 13.63 -1.08
CA GLU A 120 10.40 14.78 -1.27
C GLU A 120 10.81 15.36 0.08
N GLU A 121 12.11 15.60 0.23
CA GLU A 121 12.61 16.43 1.32
C GLU A 121 12.18 17.86 1.03
N ARG A 122 11.26 18.40 1.83
CA ARG A 122 11.01 19.85 1.81
C ARG A 122 12.26 20.51 2.38
N GLU A 123 13.15 20.99 1.50
CA GLU A 123 14.18 21.95 1.86
C GLU A 123 13.52 23.07 2.67
N GLN A 124 13.85 23.15 3.96
CA GLN A 124 13.65 24.37 4.71
C GLN A 124 14.60 25.40 4.09
N ARG A 125 14.13 26.12 3.06
CA ARG A 125 14.77 27.36 2.64
C ARG A 125 14.65 28.31 3.83
N ILE A 126 15.68 28.29 4.66
CA ILE A 126 16.01 29.37 5.58
C ILE A 126 16.25 30.57 4.66
N ILE A 127 15.26 31.45 4.58
CA ILE A 127 15.39 32.75 3.97
C ILE A 127 16.37 33.52 4.87
N SER A 128 17.60 33.72 4.40
CA SER A 128 18.56 34.69 4.95
C SER A 128 18.27 36.08 4.39
#